data_AF-A0A8T2VL59-F1
#
_entry.id   AF-A0A8T2VL59-F1
#
_cell.length_a   1.000
_cell.length_b   1.000
_cell.length_c   1.000
_cell.angle_alpha   90.00
_cell.angle_beta   90.00
_cell.angle_gamma   90.00
#
_symmetry.space_group_name_H-M   'P 1'
#
loop_
_entity.id
_entity.type
_entity.pdbx_description
1 polymer ?
#
loop_
_entity_poly.entity_id
_entity_poly.type
_entity_poly.pdbx_seq_one_letter_code
_entity_poly.pdbx_strand_id
1 'polypeptide(L)'
;MTKRPRWWWRVLACIPYLMPLSETWMYAETAYSLHGFLEDYEFATYPFLTFIGKLPSWFLLAYFFSAYLGIVRNNRWPHFFRFHVVTGMLLEIIVQVIGTVNDWVPQSLYWGKIGAHYWLALAFAFLFIVAECIRCALRGMYADVPFLSDASYMQIPFDT
;
A
#
# COMPACT_ATOMS: atom_id res chain seq x y z
N MET A 1 -9.00 -10.13 21.76
CA MET A 1 -10.20 -9.26 21.74
C MET A 1 -11.32 -9.96 20.99
N THR A 2 -12.48 -10.22 21.61
CA THR A 2 -13.54 -11.14 21.12
C THR A 2 -14.73 -10.47 20.42
N LYS A 3 -14.72 -9.15 20.19
CA LYS A 3 -15.82 -8.44 19.51
C LYS A 3 -15.38 -7.96 18.13
N ARG A 4 -16.12 -8.37 17.08
CA ARG A 4 -15.86 -7.92 15.71
C ARG A 4 -15.92 -6.38 15.61
N PRO A 5 -15.03 -5.72 14.86
CA PRO A 5 -15.07 -4.27 14.64
C PRO A 5 -16.42 -3.85 14.04
N ARG A 6 -16.90 -2.65 14.41
CA ARG A 6 -18.08 -2.03 13.78
C ARG A 6 -17.82 -1.85 12.28
N TRP A 7 -18.88 -1.91 11.46
CA TRP A 7 -18.76 -1.85 10.00
C TRP A 7 -18.02 -0.60 9.51
N TRP A 8 -18.27 0.56 10.14
CA TRP A 8 -17.59 1.81 9.78
C TRP A 8 -16.07 1.74 9.99
N TRP A 9 -15.59 0.95 10.96
CA TRP A 9 -14.16 0.84 11.26
C TRP A 9 -13.47 -0.01 10.21
N ARG A 10 -14.21 -0.96 9.63
CA ARG A 10 -13.73 -1.80 8.52
C ARG A 10 -13.58 -0.98 7.25
N VAL A 11 -14.55 -0.11 6.97
CA VAL A 11 -14.48 0.83 5.83
C VAL A 11 -13.35 1.83 6.03
N LEU A 12 -13.25 2.46 7.21
CA LEU A 12 -12.17 3.39 7.52
C LEU A 12 -10.78 2.73 7.43
N ALA A 13 -10.66 1.48 7.87
CA ALA A 13 -9.42 0.70 7.77
C ALA A 13 -8.99 0.38 6.32
N CYS A 14 -9.85 0.60 5.33
CA CYS A 14 -9.49 0.45 3.92
C CYS A 14 -8.81 1.68 3.33
N ILE A 15 -9.04 2.87 3.91
CA ILE A 15 -8.47 4.15 3.46
C ILE A 15 -6.94 4.11 3.29
N PRO A 16 -6.14 3.63 4.27
CA PRO A 16 -4.68 3.62 4.14
C PRO A 16 -4.16 2.71 3.01
N TYR A 17 -5.01 1.88 2.40
CA TYR A 17 -4.62 1.04 1.27
C TYR A 17 -4.85 1.71 -0.09
N LEU A 18 -5.57 2.84 -0.16
CA LEU A 18 -5.85 3.51 -1.43
C LEU A 18 -4.58 4.02 -2.12
N MET A 19 -3.64 4.56 -1.34
CA MET A 19 -2.36 5.04 -1.87
C MET A 19 -1.50 3.87 -2.39
N PRO A 20 -1.20 2.81 -1.62
CA PRO A 20 -0.54 1.61 -2.14
C PRO A 20 -1.22 1.02 -3.38
N LEU A 21 -2.55 0.96 -3.37
CA LEU A 21 -3.32 0.44 -4.50
C LEU A 21 -3.03 1.26 -5.77
N SER A 22 -3.02 2.59 -5.66
CA SER A 22 -2.71 3.46 -6.80
C SER A 22 -1.26 3.41 -7.27
N GLU A 23 -0.30 3.17 -6.37
CA GLU A 23 1.14 3.10 -6.71
C GLU A 23 1.55 1.77 -7.37
N THR A 24 0.65 0.78 -7.42
CA THR A 24 0.95 -0.59 -7.88
C THR A 24 1.48 -0.66 -9.31
N TRP A 25 1.01 0.21 -10.21
CA TRP A 25 1.42 0.20 -11.62
C TRP A 25 2.58 1.14 -11.94
N MET A 26 3.02 1.97 -10.98
CA MET A 26 3.94 3.09 -11.22
C MET A 26 5.29 2.69 -11.84
N TYR A 27 5.70 1.44 -11.67
CA TYR A 27 6.94 0.89 -12.25
C TYR A 27 6.70 -0.15 -13.35
N ALA A 28 5.45 -0.39 -13.73
CA ALA A 28 5.05 -1.51 -14.59
C ALA A 28 4.67 -1.11 -16.02
N GLU A 29 4.96 0.12 -16.45
CA GLU A 29 4.66 0.60 -17.82
C GLU A 29 5.21 -0.34 -18.91
N THR A 30 6.44 -0.85 -18.72
CA THR A 30 7.06 -1.82 -19.65
C THR A 30 6.27 -3.12 -19.79
N ALA A 31 5.44 -3.45 -18.79
CA ALA A 31 4.63 -4.64 -18.74
C ALA A 31 3.25 -4.50 -19.42
N TYR A 32 2.84 -3.31 -19.86
CA TYR A 32 1.57 -3.12 -20.57
C TYR A 32 1.52 -3.92 -21.88
N SER A 33 2.68 -4.04 -22.54
CA SER A 33 2.85 -4.89 -23.72
C SER A 33 2.59 -6.38 -23.47
N LEU A 34 2.63 -6.84 -22.22
CA LEU A 34 2.40 -8.22 -21.83
C LEU A 34 0.96 -8.48 -21.38
N HIS A 35 0.32 -7.50 -20.72
CA HIS A 35 -1.04 -7.65 -20.22
C HIS A 35 -1.77 -6.30 -20.09
N GLY A 36 -2.78 -6.09 -20.94
CA GLY A 36 -3.59 -4.85 -20.95
C GLY A 36 -4.38 -4.56 -19.67
N PHE A 37 -4.53 -5.53 -18.76
CA PHE A 37 -5.15 -5.30 -17.46
C PHE A 37 -4.46 -4.19 -16.66
N LEU A 38 -3.12 -4.10 -16.74
CA LEU A 38 -2.37 -3.08 -16.03
C LEU A 38 -2.63 -1.67 -16.58
N GLU A 39 -2.88 -1.55 -17.88
CA GLU A 39 -3.24 -0.29 -18.54
C GLU A 39 -4.66 0.15 -18.16
N ASP A 40 -5.63 -0.77 -18.16
CA ASP A 40 -6.99 -0.50 -17.67
C ASP A 40 -6.99 -0.11 -16.18
N TYR A 41 -6.14 -0.77 -15.39
CA TYR A 41 -5.98 -0.51 -13.96
C TYR A 41 -5.29 0.83 -13.67
N GLU A 42 -4.24 1.17 -14.43
CA GLU A 42 -3.66 2.51 -14.43
C GLU A 42 -4.76 3.53 -14.69
N PHE A 43 -5.50 3.39 -15.80
CA PHE A 43 -6.55 4.35 -16.16
C PHE A 43 -7.59 4.54 -15.05
N ALA A 44 -7.99 3.47 -14.37
CA ALA A 44 -8.94 3.53 -13.26
C ALA A 44 -8.40 4.27 -12.02
N THR A 45 -7.10 4.18 -11.74
CA THR A 45 -6.47 4.75 -10.53
C THR A 45 -5.72 6.05 -10.79
N TYR A 46 -5.44 6.38 -12.06
CA TYR A 46 -4.74 7.58 -12.51
C TYR A 46 -5.39 8.90 -12.03
N PRO A 47 -6.73 9.05 -12.00
CA PRO A 47 -7.36 10.26 -11.46
C PRO A 47 -7.02 10.51 -9.99
N PHE A 48 -6.88 9.45 -9.18
CA PHE A 48 -6.49 9.57 -7.77
C PHE A 48 -5.06 10.10 -7.64
N LEU A 49 -4.11 9.53 -8.38
CA LEU A 49 -2.73 10.01 -8.39
C LEU A 49 -2.60 11.43 -8.93
N THR A 50 -3.34 11.77 -9.99
CA THR A 50 -3.40 13.13 -10.53
C THR A 50 -3.92 14.12 -9.49
N PHE A 51 -4.93 13.73 -8.71
CA PHE A 51 -5.44 14.56 -7.61
C PHE A 51 -4.37 14.79 -6.54
N ILE A 52 -3.69 13.73 -6.11
CA ILE A 52 -2.60 13.83 -5.12
C ILE A 52 -1.43 14.65 -5.67
N GLY A 53 -1.06 14.50 -6.94
CA GLY A 53 0.00 15.25 -7.60
C GLY A 53 -0.28 16.75 -7.75
N LYS A 54 -1.54 17.18 -7.62
CA LYS A 54 -1.91 18.61 -7.57
C LYS A 54 -1.73 19.23 -6.18
N LEU A 55 -1.55 18.40 -5.15
CA LEU A 55 -1.34 18.89 -3.79
C LEU A 55 0.10 19.41 -3.65
N PRO A 56 0.36 20.30 -2.67
CA PRO A 56 1.72 20.78 -2.43
C PRO A 56 2.70 19.63 -2.18
N SER A 57 3.96 19.78 -2.57
CA SER A 57 4.98 18.74 -2.41
C SER A 57 5.19 18.26 -0.96
N TRP A 58 4.95 19.15 0.02
CA TRP A 58 5.02 18.82 1.45
C TRP A 58 3.81 18.01 1.94
N PHE A 59 2.73 17.89 1.14
CA PHE A 59 1.50 17.23 1.55
C PHE A 59 1.71 15.74 1.86
N LEU A 60 2.46 15.02 1.01
CA LEU A 60 2.74 13.61 1.24
C LEU A 60 3.48 13.39 2.57
N LEU A 61 4.43 14.27 2.87
CA LEU A 61 5.16 14.25 4.13
C LEU A 61 4.21 14.53 5.31
N ALA A 62 3.35 15.55 5.18
CA ALA A 62 2.35 15.87 6.19
C ALA A 62 1.33 14.74 6.39
N TYR A 63 0.89 14.08 5.32
CA TYR A 63 0.02 12.90 5.36
C TYR A 63 0.67 11.77 6.17
N PHE A 64 1.92 11.43 5.85
CA PHE A 64 2.65 10.36 6.51
C PHE A 64 2.82 10.63 8.02
N PHE A 65 3.26 11.84 8.38
CA PHE A 65 3.39 12.25 9.79
C PHE A 65 2.05 12.31 10.51
N SER A 66 0.99 12.79 9.86
CA SER A 66 -0.35 12.88 10.45
C SER A 66 -0.92 11.48 10.71
N ALA A 67 -0.74 10.55 9.77
CA ALA A 67 -1.13 9.15 9.95
C ALA A 67 -0.36 8.52 11.11
N TYR A 68 0.96 8.69 11.17
CA TYR A 68 1.78 8.10 12.23
C TYR A 68 1.49 8.71 13.63
N LEU A 69 1.64 10.02 13.78
CA LEU A 69 1.51 10.69 15.08
C LEU A 69 0.05 10.78 15.52
N GLY A 70 -0.87 11.05 14.59
CA GLY A 70 -2.28 11.27 14.88
C GLY A 70 -3.09 9.99 15.06
N ILE A 71 -2.72 8.91 14.35
CA ILE A 71 -3.45 7.63 14.39
C ILE A 71 -2.60 6.54 15.06
N VAL A 72 -1.44 6.20 14.49
CA VAL A 72 -0.64 5.04 14.93
C VAL A 72 -0.20 5.17 16.39
N ARG A 73 0.33 6.32 16.79
CA ARG A 73 0.82 6.59 18.15
C ARG A 73 -0.27 6.97 19.15
N ASN A 74 -1.51 7.18 18.68
CA ASN A 74 -2.60 7.65 19.51
C ASN A 74 -3.50 6.49 19.98
N ASN A 75 -3.35 6.12 21.25
CA ASN A 75 -4.09 5.01 21.88
C ASN A 75 -5.61 5.24 21.99
N ARG A 76 -6.14 6.44 21.65
CA ARG A 76 -7.58 6.67 21.59
C ARG A 76 -8.25 5.91 20.44
N TRP A 77 -7.49 5.58 19.39
CA TRP A 77 -8.02 4.84 18.24
C TRP A 77 -8.01 3.33 18.51
N PRO A 78 -8.98 2.58 17.96
CA PRO A 78 -9.00 1.13 18.08
C PRO A 78 -7.73 0.50 17.51
N HIS A 79 -7.16 -0.47 18.22
CA HIS A 79 -5.98 -1.22 17.76
C HIS A 79 -6.14 -1.76 16.33
N PHE A 80 -7.34 -2.26 15.99
CA PHE A 80 -7.68 -2.71 14.64
C PHE A 80 -7.43 -1.64 13.56
N PHE A 81 -7.87 -0.40 13.80
CA PHE A 81 -7.69 0.69 12.84
C PHE A 81 -6.21 1.10 12.74
N ARG A 82 -5.54 1.21 13.89
CA ARG A 82 -4.11 1.52 13.97
C ARG A 82 -3.27 0.49 13.20
N PHE A 83 -3.60 -0.80 13.32
CA PHE A 83 -2.92 -1.87 12.60
C PHE A 83 -2.99 -1.65 11.09
N HIS A 84 -4.20 -1.50 10.53
CA HIS A 84 -4.35 -1.33 9.09
C HIS A 84 -3.70 -0.05 8.56
N VAL A 85 -3.67 1.03 9.36
CA VAL A 85 -2.92 2.25 9.01
C VAL A 85 -1.42 1.98 8.95
N VAL A 86 -0.83 1.32 9.95
CA VAL A 86 0.60 0.94 9.90
C VAL A 86 0.89 0.04 8.71
N THR A 87 0.06 -0.98 8.47
CA THR A 87 0.23 -1.90 7.35
C THR A 87 0.19 -1.17 6.01
N GLY A 88 -0.74 -0.23 5.81
CA GLY A 88 -0.81 0.60 4.60
C GLY A 88 0.46 1.44 4.41
N MET A 89 0.90 2.13 5.46
CA MET A 89 2.14 2.93 5.43
C MET A 89 3.37 2.08 5.11
N LEU A 90 3.47 0.87 5.67
CA LEU A 90 4.56 -0.04 5.37
C LEU A 90 4.53 -0.53 3.91
N LEU A 91 3.34 -0.73 3.33
CA LEU A 91 3.20 -1.07 1.90
C LEU A 91 3.67 0.08 1.00
N GLU A 92 3.32 1.33 1.32
CA GLU A 92 3.83 2.54 0.63
C GLU A 92 5.37 2.58 0.70
N ILE A 93 5.95 2.34 1.88
CA ILE A 93 7.41 2.29 2.04
C ILE A 93 8.03 1.17 1.19
N ILE A 94 7.43 -0.03 1.19
CA ILE A 94 7.93 -1.18 0.43
C ILE A 94 7.99 -0.85 -1.07
N VAL A 95 6.92 -0.29 -1.64
CA VAL A 95 6.90 0.03 -3.08
C VAL A 95 7.90 1.15 -3.43
N GLN A 96 8.07 2.14 -2.56
CA GLN A 96 9.08 3.19 -2.73
C GLN A 96 10.53 2.65 -2.64
N VAL A 97 10.80 1.75 -1.69
CA VAL A 97 12.11 1.09 -1.56
C VAL A 97 12.39 0.21 -2.78
N ILE A 98 11.40 -0.57 -3.25
CA ILE A 98 11.53 -1.39 -4.46
C ILE A 98 11.87 -0.48 -5.65
N GLY A 99 11.13 0.61 -5.86
CA GLY A 99 11.42 1.58 -6.92
C GLY A 99 12.84 2.12 -6.86
N THR A 100 13.21 2.66 -5.70
CA THR A 100 14.53 3.28 -5.46
C THR A 100 15.68 2.28 -5.67
N VAL A 101 15.52 1.04 -5.23
CA VAL A 101 16.54 0.00 -5.42
C VAL A 101 16.66 -0.39 -6.89
N ASN A 102 15.54 -0.46 -7.61
CA ASN A 102 15.55 -0.77 -9.04
C ASN A 102 16.15 0.36 -9.89
N ASP A 103 16.07 1.62 -9.45
CA ASP A 103 16.74 2.75 -10.10
C ASP A 103 18.27 2.60 -10.11
N TRP A 104 18.85 1.80 -9.21
CA TRP A 104 20.30 1.55 -9.16
C TRP A 104 20.77 0.46 -10.12
N VAL A 105 19.84 -0.28 -10.72
CA VAL A 105 20.16 -1.37 -11.64
C VAL A 105 20.17 -0.82 -13.07
N PRO A 106 21.08 -1.29 -13.95
CA PRO A 106 21.12 -0.82 -15.33
C PRO A 106 19.78 -0.96 -16.04
N GLN A 107 19.34 0.15 -16.63
CA GLN A 107 18.06 0.25 -17.35
C GLN A 107 17.92 -0.81 -18.44
N SER A 108 19.03 -1.27 -19.03
CA SER A 108 19.08 -2.34 -20.03
C SER A 108 18.55 -3.69 -19.54
N LEU A 109 18.58 -3.96 -18.24
CA LEU A 109 18.04 -5.20 -17.65
C LEU A 109 16.51 -5.12 -17.47
N TYR A 110 16.00 -3.93 -17.14
CA TYR A 110 14.59 -3.72 -16.78
C TYR A 110 13.69 -3.17 -17.89
N TRP A 111 14.26 -2.68 -18.99
CA TRP A 111 13.49 -2.13 -20.12
C TRP A 111 13.40 -3.09 -21.32
N GLY A 112 14.00 -4.27 -21.21
CA GLY A 112 13.82 -5.38 -22.15
C GLY A 112 12.69 -6.33 -21.76
N LYS A 113 12.53 -7.43 -22.51
CA LYS A 113 11.50 -8.46 -22.26
C LYS A 113 11.54 -9.03 -20.83
N ILE A 114 12.73 -9.25 -20.28
CA ILE A 114 12.92 -9.78 -18.92
C ILE A 114 12.38 -8.80 -17.88
N GLY A 115 12.70 -7.52 -18.05
CA GLY A 115 12.19 -6.45 -17.19
C GLY A 115 10.68 -6.32 -17.20
N ALA A 116 10.06 -6.43 -18.38
CA ALA A 116 8.61 -6.42 -18.50
C ALA A 116 7.96 -7.56 -17.68
N HIS A 117 8.50 -8.79 -17.72
CA HIS A 117 8.00 -9.90 -16.90
C HIS A 117 8.28 -9.72 -15.41
N TYR A 118 9.43 -9.15 -15.05
CA TYR A 118 9.77 -8.83 -13.67
C TYR A 118 8.78 -7.82 -13.06
N TRP A 119 8.54 -6.72 -13.76
CA TRP A 119 7.61 -5.68 -13.31
C TRP A 119 6.16 -6.16 -13.29
N LEU A 120 5.76 -6.98 -14.26
CA LEU A 120 4.45 -7.64 -14.25
C LEU A 120 4.27 -8.49 -12.99
N ALA A 121 5.25 -9.34 -12.67
CA ALA A 121 5.20 -10.21 -11.50
C ALA A 121 5.16 -9.41 -10.20
N LEU A 122 5.97 -8.35 -10.09
CA LEU A 122 5.94 -7.46 -8.92
C LEU A 122 4.61 -6.72 -8.78
N ALA A 123 4.09 -6.15 -9.87
CA ALA A 123 2.82 -5.41 -9.84
C ALA A 123 1.68 -6.32 -9.41
N PHE A 124 1.58 -7.53 -9.95
CA PHE A 124 0.55 -8.49 -9.52
C PHE A 124 0.74 -8.96 -8.08
N ALA A 125 1.97 -9.28 -7.67
CA ALA A 125 2.24 -9.67 -6.29
C ALA A 125 1.82 -8.57 -5.31
N PHE A 126 2.20 -7.32 -5.59
CA PHE A 126 1.84 -6.18 -4.77
C PHE A 126 0.32 -5.92 -4.78
N LEU A 127 -0.32 -5.97 -5.95
CA LEU A 127 -1.77 -5.86 -6.09
C LEU A 127 -2.52 -6.87 -5.23
N PHE A 128 -2.10 -8.14 -5.28
CA PHE A 128 -2.73 -9.21 -4.49
C PHE A 128 -2.53 -9.02 -2.99
N ILE A 129 -1.34 -8.56 -2.57
CA ILE A 129 -1.09 -8.23 -1.16
C ILE A 129 -2.01 -7.11 -0.68
N VAL A 130 -2.11 -6.01 -1.44
CA VAL A 130 -2.99 -4.87 -1.11
C VAL A 130 -4.46 -5.31 -1.10
N ALA A 131 -4.90 -6.08 -2.10
CA ALA A 131 -6.26 -6.59 -2.18
C ALA A 131 -6.61 -7.53 -1.01
N GLU A 132 -5.67 -8.38 -0.59
CA GLU A 132 -5.84 -9.26 0.57
C GLU A 132 -5.93 -8.45 1.88
N CYS A 133 -5.11 -7.41 2.03
CA CYS A 133 -5.19 -6.48 3.15
C CYS A 133 -6.56 -5.77 3.24
N ILE A 134 -7.06 -5.27 2.10
CA ILE A 134 -8.40 -4.67 2.01
C ILE A 134 -9.49 -5.70 2.34
N ARG A 135 -9.39 -6.92 1.80
CA ARG A 135 -10.32 -8.01 2.08
C ARG A 135 -10.36 -8.34 3.57
N CYS A 136 -9.20 -8.38 4.23
CA CYS A 136 -9.09 -8.59 5.67
C CYS A 136 -9.73 -7.45 6.46
N ALA A 137 -9.44 -6.19 6.10
CA ALA A 137 -10.02 -5.00 6.72
C ALA A 137 -11.57 -5.03 6.65
N LEU A 138 -12.13 -5.30 5.47
CA LEU A 138 -13.59 -5.41 5.25
C LEU A 138 -14.23 -6.54 6.06
N ARG A 139 -13.53 -7.67 6.23
CA ARG A 139 -13.98 -8.78 7.10
C ARG A 139 -13.80 -8.48 8.59
N GLY A 140 -13.07 -7.42 8.94
CA GLY A 140 -12.74 -7.05 10.31
C GLY A 140 -11.67 -7.96 10.92
N MET A 141 -10.77 -8.46 10.08
CA MET A 141 -9.64 -9.32 10.44
C MET A 141 -8.32 -8.57 10.22
N TYR A 142 -7.33 -8.90 11.03
CA TYR A 142 -5.96 -8.44 10.80
C TYR A 142 -5.41 -9.15 9.56
N ALA A 143 -4.77 -8.41 8.66
CA ALA A 143 -4.08 -9.01 7.53
C ALA A 143 -2.88 -9.81 8.05
N ASP A 144 -2.68 -11.02 7.51
CA ASP A 144 -1.55 -11.89 7.87
C ASP A 144 -0.63 -12.05 6.66
N VAL A 145 0.15 -11.00 6.42
CA VAL A 145 1.14 -10.94 5.34
C VAL A 145 2.52 -11.17 5.97
N PRO A 146 3.29 -12.18 5.49
CA PRO A 146 4.60 -12.50 6.05
C PRO A 146 5.48 -11.26 6.18
N PHE A 147 6.18 -11.14 7.32
CA PHE A 147 7.03 -10.01 7.73
C PHE A 147 6.29 -8.68 7.97
N LEU A 148 5.33 -8.33 7.13
CA LEU A 148 4.58 -7.08 7.19
C LEU A 148 3.68 -7.00 8.43
N SER A 149 3.02 -8.10 8.77
CA SER A 149 2.13 -8.17 9.94
C SER A 149 2.93 -8.07 11.24
N ASP A 150 4.05 -8.79 11.35
CA ASP A 150 4.95 -8.69 12.50
C ASP A 150 5.52 -7.28 12.65
N ALA A 151 6.00 -6.68 11.56
CA ALA A 151 6.47 -5.30 11.55
C ALA A 151 5.36 -4.32 11.97
N SER A 152 4.12 -4.57 11.57
CA SER A 152 2.97 -3.77 11.99
C SER A 152 2.75 -3.86 13.50
N TYR A 153 2.75 -5.07 14.07
CA TYR A 153 2.59 -5.27 15.51
C TYR A 153 3.71 -4.63 16.34
N MET A 154 4.95 -4.62 15.85
CA MET A 154 6.06 -3.96 16.54
C MET A 154 5.86 -2.44 16.69
N GLN A 155 5.13 -1.80 15.77
CA GLN A 155 4.87 -0.35 15.83
C GLN A 155 3.70 0.01 16.76
N ILE A 156 2.81 -0.94 17.05
CA ILE A 156 1.61 -0.74 17.86
C ILE A 156 1.52 -1.79 18.96
N PRO A 157 2.39 -1.71 19.99
CA PRO A 157 2.32 -2.65 21.11
C PRO A 157 0.92 -2.60 21.76
N PHE A 158 0.42 -3.77 22.14
CA PHE A 158 -0.77 -3.84 22.96
C PHE A 158 -0.49 -3.15 24.29
N ASP A 159 -1.42 -2.28 24.72
CA ASP A 159 -1.36 -1.70 26.05
C ASP A 159 -1.49 -2.87 27.07
N THR A 160 -0.37 -3.24 27.70
CA THR A 160 -0.30 -4.17 28.83
C THR A 160 -0.86 -3.54 30.09
#